data_AF-A0A0D8BSW4-F1
#
_entry.id   AF-A0A0D8BSW4-F1
#
_cell.length_a   1.000
_cell.length_b   1.000
_cell.length_c   1.000
_cell.angle_alpha   90.00
_cell.angle_beta   90.00
_cell.angle_gamma   90.00
#
_symmetry.space_group_name_H-M   'P 1'
#
loop_
_entity.id
_entity.type
_entity.pdbx_description
1 polymer ?
#
loop_
_entity_poly.entity_id
_entity_poly.type
_entity_poly.pdbx_seq_one_letter_code
_entity_poly.pdbx_strand_id
1 'polypeptide(L)'
;MKTFTVQFHREDDVEAMNVGKLSPEEFDKATEGGTRHLFDLDTNIGYFVFFDAEDNEGKVSYLMLQYEEDNEDPSACYSFELKDFYEFMALYLNDLEFADEEEVAEGSEEEYGPIHHLAHLLYHIVEEGKGVEV
;
A
#
# COMPACT_ATOMS: atom_id res chain seq x y z
N MET A 1 -7.04 -2.66 16.22
CA MET A 1 -6.52 -2.01 15.03
C MET A 1 -6.46 -0.58 15.45
N LYS A 2 -5.31 0.07 15.33
CA LYS A 2 -5.23 1.50 15.60
C LYS A 2 -5.35 2.24 14.29
N THR A 3 -6.25 3.21 14.24
CA THR A 3 -6.46 4.06 13.07
C THR A 3 -5.71 5.37 13.24
N PHE A 4 -5.08 5.83 12.18
CA PHE A 4 -4.40 7.12 12.10
C PHE A 4 -4.72 7.79 10.76
N THR A 5 -4.63 9.11 10.72
CA THR A 5 -4.89 9.87 9.49
C THR A 5 -3.57 10.30 8.88
N VAL A 6 -3.35 9.92 7.62
CA VAL A 6 -2.19 10.34 6.84
C VAL A 6 -2.57 11.60 6.07
N GLN A 7 -1.77 12.66 6.23
CA GLN A 7 -1.94 13.91 5.50
C GLN A 7 -0.91 13.97 4.39
N PHE A 8 -1.38 14.15 3.16
CA PHE A 8 -0.52 14.28 1.98
C PHE A 8 -0.25 15.75 1.67
N HIS A 9 0.82 16.02 0.93
CA HIS A 9 1.06 17.35 0.41
C HIS A 9 -0.01 17.70 -0.64
N ARG A 10 -0.28 18.99 -0.81
CA ARG A 10 -1.23 19.45 -1.84
C ARG A 10 -0.83 19.00 -3.26
N GLU A 11 0.47 18.86 -3.49
CA GLU A 11 1.04 18.44 -4.77
C GLU A 11 0.82 16.95 -5.05
N ASP A 12 0.51 16.16 -4.02
CA ASP A 12 0.25 14.73 -4.16
C ASP A 12 -1.18 14.46 -4.71
N ASP A 13 -2.03 15.48 -4.87
CA ASP A 13 -3.42 15.40 -5.42
C ASP A 13 -4.32 14.29 -4.82
N VAL A 14 -4.05 13.88 -3.59
CA VAL A 14 -4.82 12.86 -2.86
C VAL A 14 -5.38 13.41 -1.56
N GLU A 15 -6.62 13.03 -1.23
CA GLU A 15 -7.24 13.38 0.05
C GLU A 15 -6.57 12.68 1.23
N ALA A 16 -6.75 13.21 2.44
CA ALA A 16 -6.26 12.55 3.65
C ALA A 16 -6.88 11.15 3.80
N MET A 17 -6.03 10.16 4.11
CA MET A 17 -6.46 8.76 4.26
C MET A 17 -6.59 8.37 5.72
N ASN A 18 -7.60 7.57 6.05
CA ASN A 18 -7.70 6.91 7.35
C ASN A 18 -7.14 5.50 7.22
N VAL A 19 -5.94 5.31 7.76
CA VAL A 19 -5.21 4.04 7.67
C VAL A 19 -5.35 3.29 8.99
N GLY A 20 -5.66 2.00 8.93
CA GLY A 20 -5.58 1.11 10.08
C GLY A 20 -4.21 0.44 10.14
N LYS A 21 -3.67 0.24 11.34
CA LYS A 21 -2.54 -0.65 11.60
C LYS A 21 -3.02 -1.82 12.45
N LEU A 22 -2.71 -3.03 12.04
CA LEU A 22 -3.19 -4.27 12.66
C LEU A 22 -2.10 -4.86 13.55
N SER A 23 -2.50 -5.35 14.72
CA SER A 23 -1.66 -6.27 15.49
C SER A 23 -1.69 -7.67 14.86
N PRO A 24 -0.77 -8.60 15.23
CA PRO A 24 -0.78 -9.96 14.72
C PRO A 24 -2.12 -10.69 14.94
N GLU A 25 -2.74 -10.55 16.11
CA GLU A 25 -4.04 -11.18 16.42
C GLU A 25 -5.16 -10.67 15.50
N GLU A 26 -5.07 -9.40 15.08
CA GLU A 26 -6.08 -8.78 14.22
C GLU A 26 -5.87 -9.12 12.76
N PHE A 27 -4.62 -9.27 12.35
CA PHE A 27 -4.25 -9.82 11.06
C PHE A 27 -4.76 -11.26 10.91
N ASP A 28 -4.49 -12.12 11.90
CA ASP A 28 -4.96 -13.50 11.90
C ASP A 28 -6.49 -13.53 11.74
N LYS A 29 -7.21 -12.77 12.59
CA LYS A 29 -8.67 -12.68 12.50
C LYS A 29 -9.15 -12.20 11.12
N ALA A 30 -8.53 -11.16 10.56
CA ALA A 30 -8.94 -10.56 9.29
C ALA A 30 -8.70 -11.48 8.08
N THR A 31 -7.85 -12.51 8.23
CA THR A 31 -7.41 -13.41 7.15
C THR A 31 -7.89 -14.85 7.33
N GLU A 32 -8.60 -15.16 8.42
CA GLU A 32 -9.09 -16.51 8.75
C GLU A 32 -9.92 -17.18 7.65
N GLY A 33 -10.67 -16.40 6.85
CA GLY A 33 -11.47 -16.88 5.73
C GLY A 33 -10.69 -17.01 4.42
N GLY A 34 -9.43 -16.57 4.40
CA GLY A 34 -8.53 -16.64 3.27
C GLY A 34 -8.09 -15.26 2.75
N THR A 35 -7.10 -15.28 1.87
CA THR A 35 -6.54 -14.08 1.25
C THR A 35 -6.46 -14.23 -0.27
N ARG A 36 -6.48 -13.10 -0.96
CA ARG A 36 -6.22 -13.00 -2.39
C ARG A 36 -5.11 -11.99 -2.62
N HIS A 37 -3.93 -12.52 -2.97
CA HIS A 37 -2.82 -11.70 -3.45
C HIS A 37 -3.23 -10.92 -4.70
N LEU A 38 -2.88 -9.64 -4.75
CA LEU A 38 -3.16 -8.76 -5.89
C LEU A 38 -1.89 -8.36 -6.62
N PHE A 39 -0.99 -7.65 -5.95
CA PHE A 39 0.29 -7.21 -6.51
C PHE A 39 1.31 -6.93 -5.41
N ASP A 40 2.57 -6.84 -5.81
CA ASP A 40 3.70 -6.47 -4.98
C ASP A 40 4.39 -5.22 -5.53
N LEU A 41 5.07 -4.50 -4.64
CA LEU A 41 5.87 -3.33 -4.99
C LEU A 41 7.17 -3.35 -4.19
N ASP A 42 8.28 -3.44 -4.92
CA ASP A 42 9.62 -3.30 -4.35
C ASP A 42 10.09 -1.85 -4.45
N THR A 43 10.53 -1.29 -3.34
CA THR A 43 10.97 0.11 -3.24
C THR A 43 12.19 0.23 -2.34
N ASN A 44 12.85 1.38 -2.40
CA ASN A 44 13.96 1.69 -1.49
C ASN A 44 13.56 1.79 -0.01
N ILE A 45 12.27 1.85 0.33
CA ILE A 45 11.76 1.97 1.69
C ILE A 45 11.15 0.67 2.22
N GLY A 46 11.15 -0.39 1.42
CA GLY A 46 10.62 -1.70 1.78
C GLY A 46 9.95 -2.40 0.61
N TYR A 47 9.62 -3.67 0.86
CA TYR A 47 8.85 -4.51 -0.05
C TYR A 47 7.41 -4.60 0.45
N PHE A 48 6.45 -4.34 -0.42
CA PHE A 48 5.04 -4.24 -0.06
C PHE A 48 4.23 -5.30 -0.80
N VAL A 49 3.35 -5.99 -0.08
CA VAL A 49 2.43 -6.99 -0.63
C VAL A 49 1.00 -6.55 -0.41
N PHE A 50 0.24 -6.36 -1.49
CA PHE A 50 -1.15 -5.91 -1.48
C PHE A 50 -2.09 -7.09 -1.72
N PHE A 51 -3.13 -7.18 -0.89
CA PHE A 51 -4.10 -8.27 -0.94
C PHE A 51 -5.44 -7.83 -0.34
N ASP A 52 -6.50 -8.49 -0.76
CA ASP A 52 -7.74 -8.52 0.02
C ASP A 52 -7.81 -9.80 0.86
N ALA A 53 -8.54 -9.71 1.96
CA ALA A 53 -8.75 -10.82 2.87
C ALA A 53 -10.21 -10.85 3.32
N GLU A 54 -10.71 -12.04 3.63
CA GLU A 54 -12.05 -12.24 4.18
C GLU A 54 -11.92 -12.92 5.55
N ASP A 55 -12.67 -12.44 6.55
CA ASP A 55 -12.78 -13.13 7.84
C ASP A 55 -13.88 -14.21 7.81
N ASN A 56 -13.98 -15.00 8.88
CA ASN A 56 -15.01 -16.04 9.02
C ASN A 56 -16.46 -15.51 9.05
N GLU A 57 -16.67 -14.20 9.16
CA GLU A 57 -17.96 -13.53 9.12
C GLU A 57 -18.29 -12.97 7.72
N GLY A 58 -17.39 -13.15 6.75
CA GLY A 58 -17.52 -12.65 5.38
C GLY A 58 -17.16 -11.17 5.22
N LYS A 59 -16.50 -10.56 6.23
CA LYS A 59 -16.06 -9.18 6.14
C LYS A 59 -14.77 -9.10 5.35
N VAL A 60 -14.80 -8.32 4.27
CA VAL A 60 -13.63 -8.06 3.43
C VAL A 60 -12.78 -6.93 4.01
N SER A 61 -11.47 -7.13 4.03
CA SER A 61 -10.45 -6.16 4.40
C SER A 61 -9.46 -5.97 3.25
N TYR A 62 -9.02 -4.74 3.03
CA TYR A 62 -8.01 -4.39 2.02
C TYR A 62 -6.71 -4.06 2.72
N LEU A 63 -5.69 -4.88 2.49
CA LEU A 63 -4.53 -4.96 3.36
C LEU A 63 -3.23 -4.83 2.56
N MET A 64 -2.21 -4.30 3.24
CA MET A 64 -0.83 -4.24 2.77
C MET A 64 0.09 -4.75 3.87
N LEU A 65 0.94 -5.73 3.54
CA LEU A 65 2.08 -6.11 4.37
C LEU A 65 3.31 -5.34 3.91
N GLN A 66 4.05 -4.79 4.87
CA GLN A 66 5.36 -4.21 4.66
C GLN A 66 6.43 -5.17 5.17
N TYR A 67 7.46 -5.39 4.37
CA TYR A 67 8.68 -6.10 4.74
C TYR A 67 9.84 -5.12 4.66
N GLU A 68 10.72 -5.16 5.65
CA GLU A 68 11.93 -4.33 5.71
C GLU A 68 13.16 -5.23 5.74
N GLU A 69 14.21 -4.82 5.03
CA GLU A 69 15.47 -5.57 4.89
C GLU A 69 15.24 -7.00 4.38
N ASP A 70 16.06 -7.95 4.82
CA ASP A 70 15.97 -9.37 4.46
C ASP A 70 15.09 -10.18 5.44
N ASN A 71 14.12 -9.54 6.11
CA ASN A 71 13.28 -10.22 7.10
C ASN A 71 12.15 -11.04 6.44
N GLU A 72 11.97 -12.28 6.87
CA GLU A 72 10.88 -13.16 6.39
C GLU A 72 9.52 -12.75 6.96
N ASP A 73 9.50 -12.12 8.14
CA ASP A 73 8.28 -11.64 8.79
C ASP A 73 7.99 -10.18 8.41
N PRO A 74 6.71 -9.81 8.19
CA PRO A 74 6.34 -8.43 7.89
C PRO A 74 6.57 -7.53 9.09
N SER A 75 7.15 -6.35 8.86
CA SER A 75 7.37 -5.33 9.90
C SER A 75 6.07 -4.61 10.29
N ALA A 76 5.09 -4.55 9.38
CA ALA A 76 3.78 -3.97 9.63
C ALA A 76 2.69 -4.52 8.71
N CYS A 77 1.44 -4.46 9.20
CA CYS A 77 0.23 -4.71 8.41
C CYS A 77 -0.68 -3.49 8.50
N TYR A 78 -1.07 -2.96 7.34
CA TYR A 78 -1.95 -1.81 7.21
C TYR A 78 -3.26 -2.18 6.54
N SER A 79 -4.33 -1.49 6.90
CA SER A 79 -5.65 -1.60 6.28
C SER A 79 -6.15 -0.27 5.74
N PHE A 80 -6.93 -0.36 4.67
CA PHE A 80 -7.38 0.81 3.91
C PHE A 80 -8.89 0.74 3.63
N GLU A 81 -9.50 1.89 3.40
CA GLU A 81 -10.82 1.95 2.78
C GLU A 81 -10.71 1.49 1.30
N LEU A 82 -11.78 0.90 0.76
CA LEU A 82 -11.79 0.43 -0.63
C LEU A 82 -11.39 1.51 -1.63
N LYS A 83 -11.80 2.76 -1.40
CA LYS A 83 -11.49 3.89 -2.31
C LYS A 83 -9.98 4.13 -2.39
N ASP A 84 -9.27 4.08 -1.25
CA ASP A 84 -7.84 4.37 -1.16
C ASP A 84 -7.05 3.19 -1.73
N PHE A 85 -7.49 1.98 -1.43
CA PHE A 85 -6.88 0.77 -1.98
C PHE A 85 -7.07 0.65 -3.50
N TYR A 86 -8.22 1.09 -4.02
CA TYR A 86 -8.47 1.17 -5.45
C TYR A 86 -7.56 2.18 -6.14
N GLU A 87 -7.27 3.32 -5.50
CA GLU A 87 -6.28 4.29 -5.99
C GLU A 87 -4.91 3.64 -6.19
N PHE A 88 -4.43 2.87 -5.20
CA PHE A 88 -3.15 2.15 -5.31
C PHE A 88 -3.14 1.16 -6.47
N MET A 89 -4.22 0.39 -6.62
CA MET A 89 -4.38 -0.53 -7.75
C MET A 89 -4.40 0.21 -9.09
N ALA A 90 -5.06 1.36 -9.17
CA ALA A 90 -5.16 2.16 -10.39
C ALA A 90 -3.77 2.68 -10.80
N LEU A 91 -2.98 3.21 -9.86
CA LEU A 91 -1.61 3.65 -10.11
C LEU A 91 -0.73 2.49 -10.60
N TYR A 92 -0.77 1.35 -9.91
CA TYR A 92 0.01 0.17 -10.28
C TYR A 92 -0.36 -0.37 -11.68
N LEU A 93 -1.66 -0.48 -11.98
CA LEU A 93 -2.12 -0.97 -13.29
C LEU A 93 -1.87 0.04 -14.41
N ASN A 94 -1.92 1.33 -14.12
CA ASN A 94 -1.62 2.37 -15.10
C ASN A 94 -0.14 2.29 -15.51
N ASP A 95 0.76 2.15 -14.53
CA ASP A 95 2.17 1.96 -14.79
C ASP A 95 2.42 0.73 -15.69
N LEU A 96 1.82 -0.43 -15.34
CA LEU A 96 1.99 -1.65 -16.14
C LEU A 96 1.48 -1.54 -17.59
N GLU A 97 0.42 -0.77 -17.84
CA GLU A 97 -0.15 -0.60 -19.18
C GLU A 97 0.67 0.39 -20.03
N PHE A 98 1.23 1.44 -19.41
CA PHE A 98 1.84 2.57 -20.12
C PHE A 98 3.37 2.67 -19.96
N ALA A 99 4.01 1.77 -19.19
CA ALA A 99 5.47 1.75 -19.00
C ALA A 99 6.24 1.74 -20.34
N ASP A 100 5.75 0.99 -21.34
CA ASP A 100 6.38 0.92 -22.66
C ASP A 100 6.20 2.22 -23.47
N GLU A 101 5.17 3.04 -23.19
CA GLU A 101 4.97 4.34 -23.86
C GLU A 101 5.88 5.42 -23.28
N GLU A 102 6.17 5.35 -21.98
CA GLU A 102 7.11 6.25 -21.28
C GLU A 102 8.56 6.00 -21.72
N GLU A 103 8.98 4.74 -21.95
CA GLU A 103 10.34 4.44 -22.46
C GLU A 103 10.60 4.97 -23.89
N VAL A 104 9.56 5.17 -24.70
CA VAL A 104 9.67 5.63 -26.10
C VAL A 104 9.74 7.16 -26.22
N ALA A 105 9.44 7.90 -25.14
CA ALA A 105 9.62 9.33 -25.05
C ALA A 105 11.09 9.67 -24.73
N GLU A 106 11.96 9.62 -25.74
CA GLU A 106 13.40 9.90 -25.61
C GLU A 106 13.71 11.25 -24.91
N GLY A 107 14.27 11.20 -23.69
CA GLY A 107 15.23 12.22 -23.21
C GLY A 107 15.07 12.87 -21.84
N SER A 108 14.19 12.42 -20.94
CA SER A 108 14.02 13.01 -19.60
C SER A 108 14.63 12.16 -18.48
N GLU A 109 15.16 12.85 -17.47
CA GLU A 109 15.44 12.30 -16.13
C GLU A 109 14.22 11.51 -15.61
N GLU A 110 14.42 10.39 -14.89
CA GLU A 110 13.39 9.51 -14.30
C GLU A 110 12.05 10.24 -14.08
N GLU A 111 11.14 10.09 -15.03
CA GLU A 111 9.90 10.87 -15.06
C GLU A 111 8.99 10.39 -13.93
N TYR A 112 8.41 11.32 -13.17
CA TYR A 112 7.51 11.00 -12.05
C TYR A 112 6.22 10.40 -12.59
N GLY A 113 6.22 9.09 -12.79
CA GLY A 113 5.10 8.30 -13.28
C GLY A 113 4.21 7.72 -12.17
N PRO A 114 3.18 6.93 -12.53
CA PRO A 114 2.21 6.36 -11.60
C PRO A 114 2.84 5.51 -10.48
N ILE A 115 3.86 4.70 -10.78
CA ILE A 115 4.53 3.89 -9.76
C ILE A 115 5.35 4.72 -8.76
N HIS A 116 5.95 5.81 -9.23
CA HIS A 116 6.66 6.77 -8.38
C HIS A 116 5.67 7.46 -7.43
N HIS A 117 4.49 7.80 -7.95
CA HIS A 117 3.42 8.37 -7.14
C HIS A 117 2.94 7.39 -6.06
N LEU A 118 2.69 6.13 -6.43
CA LEU A 118 2.34 5.09 -5.45
C LEU A 118 3.41 4.95 -4.36
N ALA A 119 4.68 4.81 -4.73
CA ALA A 119 5.78 4.69 -3.77
C ALA A 119 5.87 5.90 -2.82
N HIS A 120 5.60 7.11 -3.32
CA HIS A 120 5.53 8.33 -2.51
C HIS A 120 4.37 8.27 -1.50
N LEU A 121 3.17 7.84 -1.91
CA LEU A 121 2.05 7.68 -0.99
C LEU A 121 2.38 6.67 0.13
N LEU A 122 3.01 5.55 -0.21
CA LEU A 122 3.44 4.54 0.76
C LEU A 122 4.48 5.08 1.74
N TYR A 123 5.40 5.93 1.29
CA TYR A 123 6.35 6.60 2.19
C TYR A 123 5.65 7.35 3.32
N HIS A 124 4.66 8.19 3.00
CA HIS A 124 3.92 8.94 4.03
C HIS A 124 3.14 8.02 4.97
N ILE A 125 2.54 6.94 4.46
CA ILE A 125 1.82 5.95 5.27
C ILE A 125 2.76 5.25 6.25
N VAL A 126 3.93 4.83 5.78
CA VAL A 126 4.94 4.15 6.61
C VAL A 126 5.52 5.10 7.65
N GLU A 127 5.88 6.33 7.27
CA GLU A 127 6.45 7.32 8.19
C GLU A 127 5.47 7.67 9.32
N GLU A 128 4.20 7.96 9.00
CA GLU A 128 3.17 8.21 10.02
C GLU A 128 2.87 6.93 10.84
N GLY A 129 2.92 5.77 10.19
CA GLY A 129 2.70 4.46 10.80
C GLY A 129 3.74 4.05 11.84
N LYS A 130 4.98 4.56 11.76
CA LYS A 130 6.06 4.29 12.74
C LYS A 130 5.70 4.72 14.15
N GLY A 131 4.90 5.79 14.29
CA GLY A 131 4.44 6.29 15.60
C GLY A 131 3.29 5.49 16.22
N VAL A 132 2.72 4.53 15.50
CA VAL A 132 1.52 3.78 15.91
C VAL A 132 1.91 2.40 16.43
N GLU A 133 1.83 2.21 17.75
CA GLU A 133 2.06 0.92 18.43
C GLU A 133 0.80 0.07 18.45
N VAL A 134 0.85 -1.20 18.06
CA VAL A 134 -0.30 -2.13 18.00
C VAL A 134 -0.01 -3.46 18.68
#